data_AF-A0A3D0M693-F1
#
_entry.id   AF-A0A3D0M693-F1
#
_cell.length_a   1.000
_cell.length_b   1.000
_cell.length_c   1.000
_cell.angle_alpha   90.00
_cell.angle_beta   90.00
_cell.angle_gamma   90.00
#
_symmetry.space_group_name_H-M   'P 1'
#
loop_
_entity.id
_entity.type
_entity.pdbx_description
1 polymer ?
#
loop_
_entity_poly.entity_id
_entity_poly.type
_entity_poly.pdbx_seq_one_letter_code
_entity_poly.pdbx_strand_id
1 'polypeptide(L)'
;MNKMNFDFVGKRKIFFAISIALMVIGLAVNIFMGVNLDTSFKGGTLIKYSFSGTLDREKVESFVEDKLKKEVSVQITDSAINTEKTLNITLPESLSMDEQKTLRTAMETQYKDYKIEQLTINSLSPTMGKLFFLKCLVAIALASGLLVIYVAFRFRKIGGWSAGAMALVALLHDILVAYFAFVIFRIPLNDNFVAVVLSILGYSLNDTIVIYDRIRENRRTMEKGTPIGTVVNASINQSFSRSFNTGLCTFLAIATVAVLAIAFNLESIISFAVPMMVGVISGCYSTVCICGPLWVVWQDYKTKKENVKNMKHKKVKL
;
A
#
# COMPACT_ATOMS: atom_id res chain seq x y z
N MET A 1 -5.53 -35.85 -7.68
CA MET A 1 -5.89 -34.42 -7.53
C MET A 1 -5.94 -33.78 -8.91
N ASN A 2 -7.10 -33.28 -9.32
CA ASN A 2 -7.25 -32.53 -10.58
C ASN A 2 -6.21 -31.41 -10.63
N LYS A 3 -5.25 -31.49 -11.56
CA LYS A 3 -4.32 -30.38 -11.81
C LYS A 3 -5.13 -29.30 -12.52
N MET A 4 -5.52 -28.26 -11.77
CA MET A 4 -5.93 -27.00 -12.40
C MET A 4 -4.79 -26.57 -13.32
N ASN A 5 -5.08 -26.47 -14.61
CA ASN A 5 -4.11 -26.15 -15.64
C ASN A 5 -4.57 -24.88 -16.35
N PHE A 6 -4.48 -23.75 -15.65
CA PHE A 6 -4.79 -22.44 -16.18
C PHE A 6 -3.61 -21.92 -17.00
N ASP A 7 -3.90 -21.32 -18.15
CA ASP A 7 -2.88 -20.69 -18.98
C ASP A 7 -2.69 -19.22 -18.61
N PHE A 8 -1.83 -18.98 -17.61
CA PHE A 8 -1.48 -17.65 -17.14
C PHE A 8 -0.57 -16.92 -18.13
N VAL A 9 0.38 -17.65 -18.73
CA VAL A 9 1.37 -17.05 -19.64
C VAL A 9 0.76 -16.73 -21.01
N GLY A 10 -0.11 -17.59 -21.56
CA GLY A 10 -0.80 -17.32 -22.81
C GLY A 10 -1.81 -16.18 -22.71
N LYS A 11 -2.47 -16.03 -21.56
CA LYS A 11 -3.42 -14.93 -21.29
C LYS A 11 -2.78 -13.65 -20.74
N ARG A 12 -1.44 -13.55 -20.74
CA ARG A 12 -0.68 -12.39 -20.20
C ARG A 12 -1.17 -11.03 -20.68
N LYS A 13 -1.60 -10.91 -21.94
CA LYS A 13 -2.12 -9.64 -22.49
C LYS A 13 -3.37 -9.16 -21.77
N ILE A 14 -4.26 -10.09 -21.40
CA ILE A 14 -5.50 -9.77 -20.68
C ILE A 14 -5.15 -9.30 -19.27
N PHE A 15 -4.25 -10.00 -18.58
CA PHE A 15 -3.85 -9.61 -17.23
C PHE A 15 -3.12 -8.27 -17.18
N PHE A 16 -2.24 -8.00 -18.15
CA PHE A 16 -1.61 -6.69 -18.28
C PHE A 16 -2.63 -5.60 -18.60
N ALA A 17 -3.61 -5.88 -19.46
CA ALA A 17 -4.68 -4.92 -19.76
C ALA A 17 -5.54 -4.61 -18.53
N ILE A 18 -5.91 -5.61 -17.73
CA ILE A 18 -6.66 -5.43 -16.47
C ILE A 18 -5.85 -4.57 -15.49
N SER A 19 -4.56 -4.88 -15.32
CA SER A 19 -3.66 -4.12 -14.44
C SER A 19 -3.53 -2.66 -14.90
N ILE A 20 -3.31 -2.43 -16.19
CA ILE A 20 -3.22 -1.07 -16.77
C ILE A 20 -4.55 -0.33 -16.60
N ALA A 21 -5.69 -0.97 -16.87
CA ALA A 21 -7.00 -0.37 -16.68
C ALA A 21 -7.23 0.04 -15.22
N LEU A 22 -6.85 -0.81 -14.27
CA LEU A 22 -6.93 -0.51 -12.85
C LEU A 22 -6.04 0.69 -12.48
N MET A 23 -4.83 0.79 -13.05
CA MET A 23 -3.96 1.96 -12.81
C MET A 23 -4.54 3.24 -13.38
N VAL A 24 -5.11 3.17 -14.59
CA VAL A 24 -5.74 4.33 -15.25
C VAL A 24 -6.95 4.80 -14.46
N ILE A 25 -7.80 3.89 -13.98
CA ILE A 25 -8.95 4.22 -13.14
C ILE A 25 -8.48 4.84 -11.83
N GLY A 26 -7.50 4.23 -11.15
CA GLY A 26 -6.92 4.76 -9.92
C GLY A 26 -6.33 6.16 -10.09
N LEU A 27 -5.62 6.40 -11.19
CA LEU A 27 -5.06 7.70 -11.53
C LEU A 27 -6.15 8.73 -11.85
N ALA A 28 -7.18 8.35 -12.60
CA ALA A 28 -8.32 9.22 -12.89
C ALA A 28 -9.01 9.64 -11.59
N VAL A 29 -9.31 8.69 -10.70
CA VAL A 29 -9.87 8.98 -9.38
C VAL A 29 -8.94 9.90 -8.60
N ASN A 30 -7.62 9.69 -8.62
CA ASN A 30 -6.67 10.55 -7.95
C ASN A 30 -6.71 12.00 -8.45
N ILE A 31 -6.84 12.21 -9.76
CA ILE A 31 -6.93 13.56 -10.34
C ILE A 31 -8.25 14.25 -9.95
N PHE A 32 -9.38 13.54 -9.97
CA PHE A 32 -10.69 14.12 -9.64
C PHE A 32 -10.92 14.31 -8.14
N MET A 33 -10.46 13.37 -7.33
CA MET A 33 -10.69 13.37 -5.89
C MET A 33 -9.59 14.11 -5.12
N GLY A 34 -8.36 14.12 -5.64
CA GLY A 34 -7.20 14.62 -4.93
C GLY A 34 -6.72 13.68 -3.82
N VAL A 35 -5.57 14.03 -3.22
CA VAL A 35 -4.96 13.29 -2.10
C VAL A 35 -5.16 14.05 -0.81
N ASN A 36 -5.71 13.35 0.19
CA ASN A 36 -5.77 13.86 1.56
C ASN A 36 -4.46 13.49 2.27
N LEU A 37 -3.56 14.45 2.45
CA LEU A 37 -2.37 14.29 3.29
C LEU A 37 -2.68 14.69 4.73
N ASP A 38 -2.28 13.84 5.67
CA ASP A 38 -2.43 14.06 7.11
C ASP A 38 -1.37 15.03 7.67
N THR A 39 -1.64 15.56 8.86
CA THR A 39 -0.71 16.36 9.69
C THR A 39 0.65 15.67 9.91
N SER A 40 0.73 14.33 9.94
CA SER A 40 2.00 13.60 10.02
C SER A 40 2.97 13.92 8.86
N PHE A 41 2.47 14.32 7.69
CA PHE A 41 3.29 14.67 6.52
C PHE A 41 3.29 16.17 6.19
N LYS A 42 2.17 16.85 6.40
CA LYS A 42 2.09 18.32 6.21
C LYS A 42 2.73 19.10 7.37
N GLY A 43 2.75 18.53 8.56
CA GLY A 43 2.82 19.24 9.83
C GLY A 43 1.51 19.97 10.16
N GLY A 44 1.39 20.39 11.42
CA GLY A 44 0.21 20.96 12.00
C GLY A 44 -0.17 20.25 13.31
N THR A 45 -1.34 20.60 13.83
CA THR A 45 -1.91 19.98 15.03
C THR A 45 -3.25 19.35 14.70
N LEU A 46 -3.44 18.09 15.06
CA LEU A 46 -4.72 17.40 15.06
C LEU A 46 -5.09 17.05 16.50
N ILE A 47 -6.24 17.53 16.96
CA ILE A 47 -6.77 17.25 18.29
C ILE A 47 -8.10 16.54 18.13
N LYS A 48 -8.26 15.41 18.81
CA LYS A 48 -9.48 14.62 18.82
C LYS A 48 -10.12 14.66 20.19
N TYR A 49 -11.40 15.01 20.21
CA TYR A 49 -12.26 14.91 21.39
C TYR A 49 -13.42 13.96 21.13
N SER A 50 -13.84 13.18 22.13
CA SER A 50 -15.16 12.55 22.18
C SER A 50 -16.13 13.48 22.90
N PHE A 51 -17.40 13.48 22.50
CA PHE A 51 -18.45 14.21 23.20
C PHE A 51 -19.82 13.54 23.03
N SER A 52 -20.74 13.84 23.94
CA SER A 52 -22.14 13.40 23.91
C SER A 52 -23.06 14.57 23.54
N GLY A 53 -24.04 14.35 22.67
CA GLY A 53 -25.05 15.34 22.28
C GLY A 53 -24.79 16.01 20.92
N THR A 54 -25.31 17.23 20.74
CA THR A 54 -25.16 18.01 19.50
C THR A 54 -24.33 19.25 19.77
N LEU A 55 -23.09 19.26 19.26
CA LEU A 55 -22.25 20.46 19.24
C LEU A 55 -22.45 21.20 17.92
N ASP A 56 -22.44 22.52 18.01
CA ASP A 56 -22.43 23.41 16.86
C ASP A 56 -20.98 23.62 16.42
N ARG A 57 -20.66 23.17 15.20
CA ARG A 57 -19.31 23.25 14.64
C ARG A 57 -18.79 24.69 14.67
N GLU A 58 -19.60 25.65 14.21
CA GLU A 58 -19.18 27.04 14.02
C GLU A 58 -18.84 27.68 15.36
N LYS A 59 -19.62 27.37 16.41
CA LYS A 59 -19.35 27.87 17.77
C LYS A 59 -18.05 27.31 18.34
N VAL A 60 -17.77 26.03 18.09
CA VAL A 60 -16.52 25.41 18.55
C VAL A 60 -15.33 25.99 17.78
N GLU A 61 -15.46 26.17 16.47
CA GLU A 61 -14.46 26.77 15.60
C GLU A 61 -14.12 28.19 16.08
N SER A 62 -15.11 29.08 16.22
CA SER A 62 -14.91 30.43 16.73
C SER A 62 -14.34 30.47 18.16
N PHE A 63 -14.74 29.55 19.05
CA PHE A 63 -14.21 29.49 20.41
C PHE A 63 -12.72 29.13 20.43
N VAL A 64 -12.33 28.15 19.62
CA VAL A 64 -10.93 27.70 19.52
C VAL A 64 -10.08 28.78 18.85
N GLU A 65 -10.60 29.44 17.81
CA GLU A 65 -9.94 30.57 17.16
C GLU A 65 -9.72 31.75 18.12
N ASP A 66 -10.71 32.12 18.94
CA ASP A 66 -10.57 33.19 19.92
C ASP A 66 -9.51 32.87 20.98
N LYS A 67 -9.45 31.61 21.44
CA LYS A 67 -8.49 31.17 22.45
C LYS A 67 -7.06 31.07 21.94
N LEU A 68 -6.87 30.54 20.73
CA LEU A 68 -5.54 30.29 20.17
C LEU A 68 -5.05 31.42 19.26
N LYS A 69 -5.95 32.29 18.79
CA LYS A 69 -5.69 33.32 17.78
C LYS A 69 -5.05 32.77 16.51
N LYS A 70 -5.46 31.55 16.13
CA LYS A 70 -4.95 30.79 14.98
C LYS A 70 -6.13 30.26 14.19
N GLU A 71 -5.98 30.18 12.87
CA GLU A 71 -6.97 29.58 11.99
C GLU A 71 -7.09 28.07 12.30
N VAL A 72 -8.32 27.60 12.47
CA VAL A 72 -8.61 26.20 12.79
C VAL A 72 -9.73 25.68 11.90
N SER A 73 -9.72 24.37 11.63
CA SER A 73 -10.83 23.69 10.98
C SER A 73 -11.38 22.62 11.89
N VAL A 74 -12.70 22.63 12.13
CA VAL A 74 -13.35 21.73 13.08
C VAL A 74 -14.28 20.72 12.38
N GLN A 75 -13.91 19.45 12.29
CA GLN A 75 -14.78 18.43 11.69
C GLN A 75 -15.46 17.59 12.78
N ILE A 76 -16.80 17.50 12.75
CA ILE A 76 -17.56 16.57 13.58
C ILE A 76 -17.82 15.31 12.77
N THR A 77 -17.53 14.16 13.36
CA THR A 77 -17.81 12.85 12.76
C THR A 77 -18.73 12.07 13.68
N ASP A 78 -19.83 11.57 13.11
CA ASP A 78 -20.75 10.71 13.85
C ASP A 78 -20.15 9.30 13.95
N SER A 79 -20.17 8.74 15.16
CA SER A 79 -19.85 7.32 15.36
C SER A 79 -21.06 6.49 14.95
N ALA A 80 -20.85 5.49 14.10
CA ALA A 80 -21.93 4.61 13.62
C ALA A 80 -22.42 3.61 14.68
N ILE A 81 -21.73 3.51 15.83
CA ILE A 81 -21.90 2.41 16.79
C ILE A 81 -22.17 2.90 18.22
N ASN A 82 -21.56 4.03 18.61
CA ASN A 82 -21.79 4.63 19.92
C ASN A 82 -22.58 5.94 19.79
N THR A 83 -23.32 6.30 20.83
CA THR A 83 -23.99 7.61 20.98
C THR A 83 -22.98 8.78 21.12
N GLU A 84 -21.70 8.47 21.29
CA GLU A 84 -20.60 9.44 21.37
C GLU A 84 -20.12 9.83 19.97
N LYS A 85 -20.02 11.13 19.74
CA LYS A 85 -19.51 11.74 18.51
C LYS A 85 -18.06 12.15 18.69
N THR A 86 -17.31 12.24 17.59
CA THR A 86 -15.93 12.72 17.62
C THR A 86 -15.82 14.11 17.00
N LEU A 87 -14.98 14.94 17.61
CA LEU A 87 -14.65 16.29 17.21
C LEU A 87 -13.16 16.33 16.85
N ASN A 88 -12.86 16.55 15.58
CA ASN A 88 -11.51 16.68 15.06
C ASN A 88 -11.19 18.17 14.82
N ILE A 89 -10.27 18.73 15.60
CA ILE A 89 -9.79 20.10 15.44
C ILE A 89 -8.43 20.03 14.73
N THR A 90 -8.32 20.66 13.56
CA THR A 90 -7.09 20.68 12.77
C THR A 90 -6.55 22.10 12.69
N LEU A 91 -5.26 22.27 12.97
CA LEU A 91 -4.52 23.52 12.85
C LEU A 91 -3.34 23.34 11.89
N PRO A 92 -3.05 24.31 11.00
CA PRO A 92 -1.86 24.29 10.16
C PRO A 92 -0.55 24.40 10.95
N GLU A 93 -0.61 24.99 12.14
CA GLU A 93 0.54 25.21 13.01
C GLU A 93 0.64 24.17 14.12
N SER A 94 1.86 23.94 14.60
CA SER A 94 2.10 23.15 15.82
C SER A 94 1.76 23.96 17.07
N LEU A 95 1.07 23.33 18.02
CA LEU A 95 0.86 23.88 19.36
C LEU A 95 1.97 23.47 20.33
N SER A 96 2.42 24.41 21.14
CA SER A 96 3.27 24.18 22.31
C SER A 96 2.52 23.44 23.42
N MET A 97 3.23 22.78 24.33
CA MET A 97 2.61 22.05 25.45
C MET A 97 1.70 22.93 26.32
N ASP A 98 2.05 24.21 26.49
CA ASP A 98 1.26 25.16 27.28
C ASP A 98 -0.03 25.58 26.55
N GLU A 99 0.03 25.81 25.23
CA GLU A 99 -1.16 26.07 24.42
C GLU A 99 -2.09 24.86 24.41
N GLN A 100 -1.54 23.65 24.28
CA GLN A 100 -2.33 22.41 24.32
C GLN A 100 -3.07 22.25 25.66
N LYS A 101 -2.38 22.51 26.78
CA LYS A 101 -2.98 22.43 28.12
C LYS A 101 -4.04 23.51 28.34
N THR A 102 -3.77 24.73 27.88
CA THR A 102 -4.72 25.85 27.93
C THR A 102 -5.99 25.54 27.16
N LEU A 103 -5.85 25.05 25.93
CA LEU A 103 -6.98 24.68 25.10
C LEU A 103 -7.78 23.53 25.72
N ARG A 104 -7.10 22.47 26.17
CA ARG A 104 -7.76 21.33 26.81
C ARG A 104 -8.61 21.78 28.00
N THR A 105 -8.04 22.59 28.88
CA THR A 105 -8.76 23.11 30.06
C THR A 105 -9.95 23.98 29.66
N ALA A 106 -9.78 24.83 28.63
CA ALA A 106 -10.85 25.68 28.12
C ALA A 106 -12.00 24.87 27.50
N MET A 107 -11.69 23.83 26.72
CA MET A 107 -12.67 22.94 26.11
C MET A 107 -13.44 22.13 27.18
N GLU A 108 -12.73 21.51 28.12
CA GLU A 108 -13.33 20.74 29.23
C GLU A 108 -14.21 21.61 30.13
N THR A 109 -13.88 22.90 30.29
CA THR A 109 -14.68 23.85 31.08
C THR A 109 -15.93 24.31 30.34
N GLN A 110 -15.77 24.74 29.08
CA GLN A 110 -16.85 25.33 28.28
C GLN A 110 -17.89 24.29 27.86
N TYR A 111 -17.45 23.07 27.57
CA TYR A 111 -18.31 21.99 27.05
C TYR A 111 -18.49 20.85 28.06
N LYS A 112 -18.38 21.15 29.36
CA LYS A 112 -18.54 20.17 30.45
C LYS A 112 -19.85 19.39 30.36
N ASP A 113 -20.93 20.06 29.96
CA ASP A 113 -22.28 19.47 29.83
C ASP A 113 -22.36 18.42 28.72
N TYR A 114 -21.43 18.45 27.75
CA TYR A 114 -21.34 17.51 26.64
C TYR A 114 -20.38 16.35 26.93
N LYS A 115 -19.86 16.22 28.16
CA LYS A 115 -18.88 15.20 28.55
C LYS A 115 -17.70 15.12 27.56
N ILE A 116 -17.13 16.27 27.23
CA ILE A 116 -16.04 16.31 26.26
C ILE A 116 -14.77 15.70 26.87
N GLU A 117 -14.16 14.75 26.19
CA GLU A 117 -12.91 14.11 26.62
C GLU A 117 -11.88 14.11 25.49
N GLN A 118 -10.64 14.49 25.79
CA GLN A 118 -9.58 14.47 24.79
C GLN A 118 -9.09 13.05 24.57
N LEU A 119 -9.28 12.53 23.36
CA LEU A 119 -8.82 11.20 22.97
C LEU A 119 -7.34 11.21 22.56
N THR A 120 -6.94 12.18 21.73
CA THR A 120 -5.59 12.22 21.15
C THR A 120 -5.22 13.64 20.76
N ILE A 121 -3.93 13.97 20.87
CA ILE A 121 -3.36 15.17 20.30
C ILE A 121 -2.06 14.83 19.56
N ASN A 122 -2.00 15.18 18.28
CA ASN A 122 -0.83 15.03 17.44
C ASN A 122 -0.41 16.42 16.97
N SER A 123 0.71 16.94 17.49
CA SER A 123 1.27 18.24 17.11
C SER A 123 2.67 18.04 16.56
N LEU A 124 2.87 18.38 15.29
CA LEU A 124 4.16 18.27 14.60
C LEU A 124 4.43 19.56 13.83
N SER A 125 5.65 20.08 13.91
CA SER A 125 6.00 21.24 13.10
C SER A 125 6.03 20.88 11.60
N PRO A 126 5.68 21.80 10.69
CA PRO A 126 5.75 21.59 9.24
C PRO A 126 7.12 21.08 8.75
N THR A 127 8.20 21.56 9.35
CA THR A 127 9.56 21.11 9.05
C THR A 127 9.76 19.64 9.41
N MET A 128 9.27 19.22 10.59
CA MET A 128 9.37 17.82 11.02
C MET A 128 8.49 16.90 10.18
N GLY A 129 7.29 17.35 9.80
CA GLY A 129 6.40 16.60 8.89
C GLY A 129 7.05 16.33 7.53
N LYS A 130 7.63 17.37 6.90
CA LYS A 130 8.38 17.22 5.63
C LYS A 130 9.59 16.30 5.77
N LEU A 131 10.36 16.46 6.85
CA LEU A 131 11.53 15.61 7.11
C LEU A 131 11.12 14.15 7.31
N PHE A 132 10.03 13.90 8.05
CA PHE A 132 9.48 12.58 8.28
C PHE A 132 9.03 11.94 6.95
N PHE A 133 8.27 12.67 6.14
CA PHE A 133 7.86 12.22 4.81
C PHE A 133 9.05 11.82 3.92
N LEU A 134 10.11 12.64 3.87
CA LEU A 134 11.33 12.32 3.13
C LEU A 134 12.03 11.08 3.67
N LYS A 135 12.11 10.91 4.99
CA LYS A 135 12.67 9.71 5.62
C LYS A 135 11.88 8.45 5.24
N CYS A 136 10.56 8.54 5.19
CA CYS A 136 9.70 7.44 4.75
C CYS A 136 9.96 7.08 3.27
N LEU A 137 10.09 8.07 2.39
CA LEU A 137 10.43 7.85 0.98
C LEU A 137 11.79 7.14 0.85
N VAL A 138 12.80 7.60 1.60
CA VAL A 138 14.13 6.98 1.64
C VAL A 138 14.05 5.55 2.17
N ALA A 139 13.25 5.27 3.22
CA ALA A 139 13.06 3.94 3.75
C ALA A 139 12.44 2.98 2.72
N ILE A 140 11.40 3.42 1.99
CA ILE A 140 10.76 2.63 0.93
C ILE A 140 11.74 2.37 -0.22
N ALA A 141 12.52 3.37 -0.63
CA ALA A 141 13.52 3.23 -1.68
C ALA A 141 14.65 2.26 -1.28
N LEU A 142 15.16 2.38 -0.05
CA LEU A 142 16.17 1.47 0.50
C LEU A 142 15.63 0.04 0.62
N ALA A 143 14.42 -0.14 1.15
CA ALA A 143 13.77 -1.44 1.23
C ALA A 143 13.64 -2.06 -0.17
N SER A 144 13.11 -1.32 -1.14
CA SER A 144 12.97 -1.77 -2.54
C SER A 144 14.32 -2.17 -3.16
N GLY A 145 15.38 -1.38 -2.92
CA GLY A 145 16.73 -1.69 -3.39
C GLY A 145 17.31 -2.95 -2.77
N LEU A 146 17.19 -3.10 -1.45
CA LEU A 146 17.62 -4.31 -0.73
C LEU A 146 16.85 -5.55 -1.22
N LEU A 147 15.55 -5.42 -1.51
CA LEU A 147 14.76 -6.51 -2.07
C LEU A 147 15.26 -6.92 -3.47
N VAL A 148 15.55 -5.96 -4.35
CA VAL A 148 16.14 -6.27 -5.66
C VAL A 148 17.46 -7.00 -5.51
N ILE A 149 18.35 -6.53 -4.64
CA ILE A 149 19.66 -7.15 -4.39
C ILE A 149 19.47 -8.58 -3.87
N TYR A 150 18.58 -8.77 -2.89
CA TYR A 150 18.28 -10.07 -2.33
C TYR A 150 17.76 -11.04 -3.40
N VAL A 151 16.74 -10.66 -4.18
CA VAL A 151 16.17 -11.49 -5.25
C VAL A 151 17.21 -11.77 -6.33
N ALA A 152 18.00 -10.77 -6.72
CA ALA A 152 19.04 -10.93 -7.73
C ALA A 152 20.11 -11.94 -7.31
N PHE A 153 20.54 -11.90 -6.03
CA PHE A 153 21.49 -12.86 -5.49
C PHE A 153 20.87 -14.26 -5.36
N ARG A 154 19.68 -14.35 -4.75
CA ARG A 154 18.96 -15.61 -4.51
C ARG A 154 18.65 -16.37 -5.81
N PHE A 155 18.25 -15.66 -6.88
CA PHE A 155 17.83 -16.23 -8.15
C PHE A 155 18.84 -16.05 -9.31
N ARG A 156 20.13 -15.90 -8.97
CA ARG A 156 21.23 -15.75 -9.94
C ARG A 156 21.25 -16.80 -11.06
N LYS A 157 20.77 -18.02 -10.80
CA LYS A 157 20.75 -19.15 -11.77
C LYS A 157 19.60 -19.13 -12.79
N ILE A 158 18.59 -18.27 -12.62
CA ILE A 158 17.41 -18.20 -13.50
C ILE A 158 17.42 -16.91 -14.33
N GLY A 159 17.89 -15.82 -13.74
CA GLY A 159 17.90 -14.51 -14.38
C GLY A 159 18.49 -13.40 -13.50
N GLY A 160 18.78 -13.68 -12.22
CA GLY A 160 19.42 -12.77 -11.28
C GLY A 160 18.75 -11.39 -11.28
N TRP A 161 19.52 -10.39 -11.72
CA TRP A 161 19.08 -8.99 -11.85
C TRP A 161 17.77 -8.81 -12.63
N SER A 162 17.53 -9.59 -13.70
CA SER A 162 16.27 -9.50 -14.44
C SER A 162 15.07 -9.98 -13.62
N ALA A 163 15.23 -11.04 -12.82
CA ALA A 163 14.18 -11.53 -11.94
C ALA A 163 13.90 -10.52 -10.81
N GLY A 164 14.94 -9.91 -10.25
CA GLY A 164 14.84 -8.82 -9.28
C GLY A 164 14.13 -7.58 -9.83
N ALA A 165 14.49 -7.14 -11.03
CA ALA A 165 13.86 -5.99 -11.67
C ALA A 165 12.36 -6.23 -11.98
N MET A 166 11.99 -7.41 -12.49
CA MET A 166 10.59 -7.72 -12.77
C MET A 166 9.76 -7.91 -11.49
N ALA A 167 10.37 -8.44 -10.42
CA ALA A 167 9.75 -8.47 -9.10
C ALA A 167 9.51 -7.04 -8.57
N LEU A 168 10.48 -6.15 -8.71
CA LEU A 168 10.31 -4.74 -8.33
C LEU A 168 9.16 -4.06 -9.08
N VAL A 169 9.01 -4.32 -10.39
CA VAL A 169 7.89 -3.76 -11.16
C VAL A 169 6.54 -4.25 -10.64
N ALA A 170 6.41 -5.54 -10.31
CA ALA A 170 5.19 -6.07 -9.70
C ALA A 170 4.92 -5.47 -8.31
N LEU A 171 5.97 -5.27 -7.50
CA LEU A 171 5.87 -4.63 -6.19
C LEU A 171 5.47 -3.15 -6.29
N LEU A 172 6.01 -2.41 -7.26
CA LEU A 172 5.60 -1.02 -7.52
C LEU A 172 4.14 -0.93 -7.91
N HIS A 173 3.65 -1.88 -8.72
CA HIS A 173 2.22 -2.01 -9.01
C HIS A 173 1.41 -2.17 -7.72
N ASP A 174 1.80 -3.08 -6.82
CA ASP A 174 1.07 -3.31 -5.56
C ASP A 174 1.05 -2.09 -4.64
N ILE A 175 2.16 -1.35 -4.58
CA ILE A 175 2.24 -0.08 -3.84
C ILE A 175 1.26 0.95 -4.42
N LEU A 176 1.19 1.06 -5.75
CA LEU A 176 0.26 1.99 -6.41
C LEU A 176 -1.20 1.59 -6.16
N VAL A 177 -1.52 0.30 -6.19
CA VAL A 177 -2.87 -0.19 -5.89
C VAL A 177 -3.26 0.11 -4.44
N ALA A 178 -2.35 -0.11 -3.49
CA ALA A 178 -2.57 0.27 -2.10
C ALA A 178 -2.75 1.78 -1.93
N TYR A 179 -1.93 2.59 -2.59
CA TYR A 179 -2.08 4.05 -2.63
C TYR A 179 -3.45 4.47 -3.18
N PHE A 180 -3.92 3.85 -4.27
CA PHE A 180 -5.25 4.13 -4.81
C PHE A 180 -6.36 3.74 -3.83
N ALA A 181 -6.17 2.72 -3.00
CA ALA A 181 -7.11 2.42 -1.93
C ALA A 181 -7.24 3.60 -0.94
N PHE A 182 -6.13 4.20 -0.51
CA PHE A 182 -6.19 5.41 0.34
C PHE A 182 -7.00 6.54 -0.31
N VAL A 183 -6.77 6.77 -1.60
CA VAL A 183 -7.46 7.83 -2.37
C VAL A 183 -8.95 7.53 -2.52
N ILE A 184 -9.31 6.31 -2.95
CA ILE A 184 -10.69 5.90 -3.21
C ILE A 184 -11.52 5.91 -1.92
N PHE A 185 -10.96 5.39 -0.83
CA PHE A 185 -11.62 5.35 0.48
C PHE A 185 -11.49 6.66 1.27
N ARG A 186 -10.89 7.71 0.68
CA ARG A 186 -10.67 9.02 1.32
C ARG A 186 -9.91 8.94 2.64
N ILE A 187 -9.09 7.91 2.82
CA ILE A 187 -8.25 7.72 4.01
C ILE A 187 -7.05 8.67 3.89
N PRO A 188 -6.80 9.54 4.89
CA PRO A 188 -5.64 10.41 4.89
C PRO A 188 -4.32 9.62 4.83
N LEU A 189 -3.39 10.06 3.98
CA LEU A 189 -2.03 9.54 3.96
C LEU A 189 -1.27 10.04 5.18
N ASN A 190 -0.94 9.10 6.06
CA ASN A 190 -0.15 9.29 7.27
C ASN A 190 0.93 8.19 7.39
N ASP A 191 1.51 8.03 8.56
CA ASP A 191 2.46 6.96 8.89
C ASP A 191 1.93 5.54 8.61
N ASN A 192 0.61 5.29 8.72
CA ASN A 192 0.03 4.00 8.35
C ASN A 192 0.17 3.70 6.85
N PHE A 193 0.20 4.70 5.96
CA PHE A 193 0.50 4.46 4.54
C PHE A 193 1.87 3.81 4.36
N VAL A 194 2.88 4.29 5.10
CA VAL A 194 4.25 3.76 5.02
C VAL A 194 4.30 2.35 5.59
N ALA A 195 3.60 2.11 6.71
CA ALA A 195 3.49 0.78 7.31
C ALA A 195 2.83 -0.23 6.36
N VAL A 196 1.74 0.16 5.68
CA VAL A 196 1.06 -0.67 4.67
C VAL A 196 2.00 -0.97 3.50
N VAL A 197 2.67 0.06 2.94
CA VAL A 197 3.61 -0.11 1.82
C VAL A 197 4.74 -1.08 2.16
N LEU A 198 5.39 -0.92 3.31
CA LEU A 198 6.47 -1.81 3.75
C LEU A 198 5.96 -3.23 4.03
N SER A 199 4.75 -3.36 4.57
CA SER A 199 4.12 -4.66 4.83
C SER A 199 3.81 -5.41 3.53
N ILE A 200 3.24 -4.71 2.53
CA ILE A 200 2.96 -5.28 1.20
C ILE A 200 4.25 -5.68 0.51
N LEU A 201 5.31 -4.86 0.61
CA LEU A 201 6.62 -5.19 0.05
C LEU A 201 7.15 -6.53 0.58
N GLY A 202 7.07 -6.76 1.89
CA GLY A 202 7.49 -8.04 2.48
C GLY A 202 6.56 -9.20 2.12
N TYR A 203 5.25 -8.95 2.17
CA TYR A 203 4.23 -9.97 1.94
C TYR A 203 4.19 -10.45 0.48
N SER A 204 4.03 -9.53 -0.48
CA SER A 204 3.95 -9.84 -1.92
C SER A 204 5.24 -10.49 -2.44
N LEU A 205 6.38 -10.08 -1.89
CA LEU A 205 7.66 -10.70 -2.21
C LEU A 205 7.72 -12.19 -1.82
N ASN A 206 7.16 -12.57 -0.67
CA ASN A 206 7.19 -13.96 -0.23
C ASN A 206 6.54 -14.90 -1.27
N ASP A 207 5.38 -14.53 -1.80
CA ASP A 207 4.73 -15.31 -2.86
C ASP A 207 5.56 -15.31 -4.16
N THR A 208 6.16 -14.17 -4.51
CA THR A 208 7.03 -14.07 -5.70
C THR A 208 8.24 -15.02 -5.58
N ILE A 209 8.85 -15.12 -4.40
CA ILE A 209 9.96 -16.04 -4.11
C ILE A 209 9.52 -17.49 -4.30
N VAL A 210 8.32 -17.86 -3.83
CA VAL A 210 7.79 -19.22 -3.97
C VAL A 210 7.60 -19.59 -5.45
N ILE A 211 7.01 -18.70 -6.25
CA ILE A 211 6.86 -18.94 -7.70
C ILE A 211 8.22 -19.03 -8.38
N TYR A 212 9.14 -18.12 -8.08
CA TYR A 212 10.48 -18.12 -8.68
C TYR A 212 11.30 -19.36 -8.31
N ASP A 213 11.19 -19.87 -7.08
CA ASP A 213 11.87 -21.11 -6.70
C ASP A 213 11.25 -22.31 -7.42
N ARG A 214 9.92 -22.32 -7.60
CA ARG A 214 9.26 -23.36 -8.40
C ARG A 214 9.64 -23.29 -9.88
N ILE A 215 9.86 -22.09 -10.43
CA ILE A 215 10.40 -21.91 -11.80
C ILE A 215 11.84 -22.47 -11.86
N ARG A 216 12.64 -22.22 -10.82
CA ARG A 216 14.02 -22.74 -10.73
C ARG A 216 14.07 -24.26 -10.77
N GLU A 217 13.21 -24.87 -9.99
CA GLU A 217 13.11 -26.32 -9.84
C GLU A 217 12.63 -26.94 -11.14
N ASN A 218 11.52 -26.47 -11.69
CA ASN A 218 10.97 -26.98 -12.96
C ASN A 218 11.95 -26.77 -14.12
N ARG A 219 12.73 -25.69 -14.16
CA ARG A 219 13.78 -25.50 -15.17
C ARG A 219 14.89 -26.55 -15.10
N ARG A 220 15.09 -27.21 -13.95
CA ARG A 220 16.08 -28.29 -13.78
C ARG A 220 15.50 -29.68 -14.02
N THR A 221 14.23 -29.88 -13.67
CA THR A 221 13.58 -31.20 -13.71
C THR A 221 12.85 -31.47 -15.02
N MET A 222 12.35 -30.44 -15.71
CA MET A 222 11.72 -30.58 -17.02
C MET A 222 12.76 -30.79 -18.13
N GLU A 223 12.30 -31.34 -19.26
CA GLU A 223 13.15 -31.66 -20.40
C GLU A 223 13.91 -30.44 -20.93
N LYS A 224 15.19 -30.64 -21.24
CA LYS A 224 16.04 -29.59 -21.80
C LYS A 224 15.46 -29.14 -23.14
N GLY A 225 15.21 -27.83 -23.28
CA GLY A 225 14.61 -27.26 -24.48
C GLY A 225 13.12 -26.91 -24.34
N THR A 226 12.48 -27.28 -23.22
CA THR A 226 11.10 -26.83 -22.93
C THR A 226 11.01 -25.30 -22.99
N PRO A 227 10.02 -24.72 -23.70
CA PRO A 227 9.83 -23.28 -23.76
C PRO A 227 9.67 -22.66 -22.37
N ILE A 228 10.30 -21.51 -22.14
CA ILE A 228 10.30 -20.85 -20.82
C ILE A 228 8.88 -20.52 -20.35
N GLY A 229 7.97 -20.17 -21.27
CA GLY A 229 6.57 -19.92 -20.96
C GLY A 229 5.85 -21.14 -20.38
N THR A 230 6.13 -22.34 -20.91
CA THR A 230 5.55 -23.59 -20.42
C THR A 230 6.06 -23.92 -19.02
N VAL A 231 7.37 -23.72 -18.77
CA VAL A 231 7.98 -23.91 -17.45
C VAL A 231 7.32 -22.98 -16.43
N VAL A 232 7.20 -21.69 -16.75
CA VAL A 232 6.60 -20.69 -15.87
C VAL A 232 5.13 -20.99 -15.62
N ASN A 233 4.36 -21.34 -16.66
CA ASN A 233 2.95 -21.66 -16.49
C ASN A 233 2.75 -22.89 -15.58
N ALA A 234 3.56 -23.93 -15.75
CA ALA A 234 3.51 -25.11 -14.88
C ALA A 234 3.88 -24.77 -13.44
N SER A 235 4.90 -23.93 -13.22
CA SER A 235 5.31 -23.48 -11.89
C SER A 235 4.24 -22.66 -11.18
N ILE A 236 3.58 -21.75 -11.90
CA ILE A 236 2.47 -20.94 -11.34
C ILE A 236 1.35 -21.87 -10.90
N ASN A 237 0.88 -22.78 -11.75
CA ASN A 237 -0.22 -23.70 -11.39
C ASN A 237 0.12 -24.59 -10.19
N GLN A 238 1.36 -25.05 -10.07
CA GLN A 238 1.81 -25.89 -8.95
C GLN A 238 1.84 -25.12 -7.62
N SER A 239 2.21 -23.83 -7.66
CA SER A 239 2.29 -22.98 -6.48
C SER A 239 1.00 -22.21 -6.17
N PHE A 240 0.04 -22.16 -7.11
CA PHE A 240 -1.16 -21.33 -7.01
C PHE A 240 -1.99 -21.63 -5.75
N SER A 241 -2.24 -22.90 -5.44
CA SER A 241 -3.04 -23.26 -4.26
C SER A 241 -2.40 -22.77 -2.96
N ARG A 242 -1.07 -22.78 -2.88
CA ARG A 242 -0.35 -22.25 -1.72
C ARG A 242 -0.51 -20.74 -1.64
N SER A 243 -0.17 -20.02 -2.71
CA SER A 243 -0.26 -18.55 -2.77
C SER A 243 -1.68 -18.04 -2.53
N PHE A 244 -2.68 -18.71 -3.08
CA PHE A 244 -4.08 -18.36 -2.85
C PHE A 244 -4.49 -18.57 -1.39
N ASN A 245 -4.09 -19.69 -0.76
CA ASN A 245 -4.42 -19.98 0.63
C ASN A 245 -3.71 -19.03 1.61
N THR A 246 -2.43 -18.69 1.36
CA THR A 246 -1.74 -17.65 2.14
C THR A 246 -2.36 -16.27 1.93
N GLY A 247 -2.71 -15.93 0.69
CA GLY A 247 -3.54 -14.78 0.29
C GLY A 247 -4.79 -14.65 1.14
N LEU A 248 -5.63 -15.68 1.07
CA LEU A 248 -6.92 -15.74 1.70
C LEU A 248 -6.82 -15.70 3.24
N CYS A 249 -5.89 -16.45 3.83
CA CYS A 249 -5.71 -16.44 5.28
C CYS A 249 -5.31 -15.05 5.79
N THR A 250 -4.35 -14.39 5.15
CA THR A 250 -3.93 -13.04 5.50
C THR A 250 -5.08 -12.03 5.30
N PHE A 251 -5.80 -12.14 4.19
CA PHE A 251 -6.98 -11.31 3.93
C PHE A 251 -8.04 -11.48 5.03
N LEU A 252 -8.38 -12.72 5.42
CA LEU A 252 -9.38 -12.99 6.46
C LEU A 252 -8.94 -12.49 7.84
N ALA A 253 -7.65 -12.62 8.17
CA ALA A 253 -7.10 -12.07 9.41
C ALA A 253 -7.24 -10.55 9.46
N ILE A 254 -6.83 -9.85 8.39
CA ILE A 254 -6.93 -8.39 8.32
C ILE A 254 -8.40 -7.95 8.24
N ALA A 255 -9.25 -8.69 7.53
CA ALA A 255 -10.69 -8.42 7.46
C ALA A 255 -11.34 -8.51 8.85
N THR A 256 -10.95 -9.51 9.65
CA THR A 256 -11.42 -9.63 11.04
C THR A 256 -10.99 -8.42 11.86
N VAL A 257 -9.72 -8.02 11.74
CA VAL A 257 -9.19 -6.81 12.39
C VAL A 257 -9.92 -5.56 11.91
N ALA A 258 -10.22 -5.44 10.61
CA ALA A 258 -10.95 -4.31 10.05
C ALA A 258 -12.39 -4.24 10.58
N VAL A 259 -13.10 -5.37 10.63
CA VAL A 259 -14.46 -5.45 11.18
C VAL A 259 -14.47 -5.07 12.65
N LEU A 260 -13.54 -5.59 13.46
CA LEU A 260 -13.41 -5.21 14.87
C LEU A 260 -13.02 -3.74 15.01
N ALA A 261 -12.11 -3.22 14.19
CA ALA A 261 -11.71 -1.83 14.22
C ALA A 261 -12.87 -0.90 13.89
N ILE A 262 -13.72 -1.26 12.92
CA ILE A 262 -14.97 -0.55 12.63
C ILE A 262 -15.90 -0.67 13.83
N ALA A 263 -16.07 -1.87 14.41
CA ALA A 263 -16.92 -2.13 15.57
C ALA A 263 -16.57 -1.29 16.81
N PHE A 264 -15.28 -1.05 17.03
CA PHE A 264 -14.76 -0.27 18.16
C PHE A 264 -14.36 1.17 17.78
N ASN A 265 -14.65 1.61 16.56
CA ASN A 265 -14.31 2.92 16.02
C ASN A 265 -12.81 3.29 16.15
N LEU A 266 -11.93 2.33 15.84
CA LEU A 266 -10.48 2.45 15.90
C LEU A 266 -9.93 2.94 14.55
N GLU A 267 -10.12 4.23 14.25
CA GLU A 267 -9.78 4.84 12.96
C GLU A 267 -8.34 4.56 12.49
N SER A 268 -7.35 4.57 13.39
CA SER A 268 -5.96 4.27 13.03
C SER A 268 -5.82 2.85 12.47
N ILE A 269 -6.47 1.87 13.10
CA ILE A 269 -6.45 0.48 12.64
C ILE A 269 -7.22 0.34 11.32
N ILE A 270 -8.34 1.04 11.14
CA ILE A 270 -9.09 1.06 9.88
C ILE A 270 -8.22 1.61 8.74
N SER A 271 -7.51 2.72 8.99
CA SER A 271 -6.63 3.37 8.02
C SER A 271 -5.44 2.50 7.58
N PHE A 272 -5.06 1.50 8.39
CA PHE A 272 -4.10 0.48 8.03
C PHE A 272 -4.76 -0.72 7.33
N ALA A 273 -5.83 -1.27 7.93
CA ALA A 273 -6.39 -2.55 7.55
C ALA A 273 -7.06 -2.52 6.17
N VAL A 274 -7.84 -1.48 5.86
CA VAL A 274 -8.59 -1.38 4.59
C VAL A 274 -7.62 -1.32 3.40
N PRO A 275 -6.61 -0.43 3.36
CA PRO A 275 -5.63 -0.42 2.27
C PRO A 275 -4.76 -1.68 2.23
N MET A 276 -4.42 -2.26 3.38
CA MET A 276 -3.66 -3.50 3.44
C MET A 276 -4.44 -4.67 2.83
N MET A 277 -5.76 -4.77 3.04
CA MET A 277 -6.60 -5.80 2.40
C MET A 277 -6.55 -5.71 0.88
N VAL A 278 -6.69 -4.49 0.33
CA VAL A 278 -6.57 -4.26 -1.11
C VAL A 278 -5.16 -4.61 -1.61
N GLY A 279 -4.14 -4.26 -0.84
CA GLY A 279 -2.74 -4.61 -1.11
C GLY A 279 -2.48 -6.12 -1.16
N VAL A 280 -3.06 -6.90 -0.24
CA VAL A 280 -2.95 -8.37 -0.22
C VAL A 280 -3.60 -9.00 -1.45
N ILE A 281 -4.78 -8.52 -1.84
CA ILE A 281 -5.46 -8.96 -3.06
C ILE A 281 -4.61 -8.64 -4.29
N SER A 282 -4.11 -7.39 -4.39
CA SER A 282 -3.21 -6.97 -5.47
C SER A 282 -1.96 -7.82 -5.52
N GLY A 283 -1.32 -8.09 -4.38
CA GLY A 283 -0.07 -8.86 -4.30
C GLY A 283 -0.24 -10.31 -4.79
N CYS A 284 -1.35 -10.95 -4.43
CA CYS A 284 -1.67 -12.28 -4.94
C CYS A 284 -1.86 -12.25 -6.47
N TYR A 285 -2.61 -11.25 -6.98
CA TYR A 285 -2.81 -11.06 -8.41
C TYR A 285 -1.52 -10.73 -9.17
N SER A 286 -0.72 -9.79 -8.68
CA SER A 286 0.50 -9.32 -9.34
C SER A 286 1.55 -10.43 -9.41
N THR A 287 1.70 -11.20 -8.33
CA THR A 287 2.64 -12.31 -8.29
C THR A 287 2.30 -13.40 -9.31
N VAL A 288 1.03 -13.79 -9.39
CA VAL A 288 0.55 -14.87 -10.27
C VAL A 288 0.43 -14.42 -11.73
N CYS A 289 -0.20 -13.27 -11.95
CA CYS A 289 -0.64 -12.82 -13.27
C CYS A 289 0.30 -11.80 -13.93
N ILE A 290 1.15 -11.10 -13.16
CA ILE A 290 2.06 -10.10 -13.69
C ILE A 290 3.51 -10.61 -13.67
N CYS A 291 4.04 -10.96 -12.50
CA CYS A 291 5.46 -11.18 -12.28
C CYS A 291 6.03 -12.30 -13.17
N GLY A 292 5.44 -13.50 -13.13
CA GLY A 292 5.85 -14.64 -13.95
C GLY A 292 5.76 -14.35 -15.46
N PRO A 293 4.60 -13.93 -15.99
CA PRO A 293 4.46 -13.58 -17.40
C PRO A 293 5.36 -12.44 -17.87
N LEU A 294 5.58 -11.42 -17.04
CA LEU A 294 6.47 -10.29 -17.34
C LEU A 294 7.92 -10.77 -17.46
N TRP A 295 8.34 -11.67 -16.57
CA TRP A 295 9.66 -12.30 -16.63
C TRP A 295 9.85 -13.15 -17.90
N VAL A 296 8.81 -13.87 -18.35
CA VAL A 296 8.83 -14.59 -19.64
C VAL A 296 9.04 -13.62 -20.80
N VAL A 297 8.27 -12.53 -20.86
CA VAL A 297 8.39 -11.51 -21.92
C VAL A 297 9.81 -10.93 -21.96
N TRP A 298 10.39 -10.65 -20.79
CA TRP A 298 11.76 -10.16 -20.70
C TRP A 298 12.78 -11.15 -21.26
N GLN A 299 12.63 -12.45 -20.94
CA GLN A 299 13.53 -13.47 -21.47
C GLN A 299 13.37 -13.70 -22.97
N ASP A 300 12.14 -13.73 -23.48
CA ASP A 300 11.88 -13.83 -24.92
C ASP A 300 12.55 -12.66 -25.67
N TYR A 301 12.43 -11.43 -25.13
CA TYR A 301 13.09 -10.26 -25.69
C TYR A 301 14.62 -10.38 -25.69
N LYS A 302 15.22 -10.84 -24.58
CA LYS A 302 16.66 -11.02 -24.46
C LYS A 302 17.19 -12.06 -25.46
N THR A 303 16.53 -13.22 -25.55
CA THR A 303 16.91 -14.28 -26.51
C THR A 303 16.79 -13.80 -27.95
N LYS A 304 15.73 -13.05 -28.30
CA LYS A 304 15.57 -12.46 -29.63
C LYS A 304 16.71 -11.47 -29.95
N LYS A 305 17.09 -10.62 -28.99
CA LYS A 305 18.19 -9.65 -29.15
C LYS A 305 19.54 -10.33 -29.33
N GLU A 306 19.83 -11.39 -28.57
CA GLU A 306 21.05 -12.19 -28.70
C GLU A 306 21.11 -12.90 -30.06
N ASN A 307 20.01 -13.48 -30.53
CA ASN A 307 19.93 -14.11 -31.84
C ASN A 307 20.19 -13.12 -32.98
N VAL A 308 19.62 -11.90 -32.91
CA VAL A 308 19.89 -10.84 -33.90
C VAL A 308 21.36 -10.40 -33.87
N LYS A 309 21.97 -10.28 -32.68
CA LYS A 309 23.39 -9.92 -32.55
C LYS A 309 24.29 -11.00 -33.15
N ASN A 310 24.00 -12.27 -32.91
CA ASN A 310 24.74 -13.40 -33.46
C ASN A 310 24.62 -13.51 -34.99
N MET A 311 23.43 -13.22 -35.55
CA MET A 311 23.24 -13.15 -37.01
C MET A 311 24.05 -12.02 -37.65
N LYS A 312 24.09 -10.83 -37.03
CA LYS A 312 24.93 -9.72 -37.50
C LYS A 312 26.42 -10.07 -37.43
N HIS A 313 26.86 -10.76 -36.38
CA HIS A 313 28.27 -11.15 -36.23
C HIS A 313 28.70 -12.22 -37.24
N LYS A 314 27.80 -13.16 -37.62
CA LYS A 314 28.06 -14.12 -38.71
C LYS A 314 28.15 -13.46 -40.08
N LYS A 315 27.35 -12.42 -40.35
CA LYS A 315 27.40 -11.67 -41.62
C LYS A 315 28.65 -10.79 -41.81
N VAL A 316 29.37 -10.46 -40.73
CA VAL A 316 30.61 -9.66 -40.78
C VAL A 316 31.86 -10.54 -40.93
N LYS A 317 31.73 -11.86 -40.75
CA LYS A 317 32.82 -12.84 -40.91
C LYS A 317 32.78 -13.59 -42.25
N LEU A 318 31.80 -13.30 -43.09
CA LEU A 318 31.68 -13.75 -44.49
C LEU A 318 32.04 -12.55 -45.38
#